data_AF-A0A518ETG0-F1
#
_entry.id   AF-A0A518ETG0-F1
#
_cell.length_a   1.000
_cell.length_b   1.000
_cell.length_c   1.000
_cell.angle_alpha   90.00
_cell.angle_beta   90.00
_cell.angle_gamma   90.00
#
_symmetry.space_group_name_H-M   'P 1'
#
loop_
_entity.id
_entity.type
_entity.pdbx_description
1 polymer ?
#
loop_
_entity_poly.entity_id
_entity_poly.type
_entity_poly.pdbx_seq_one_letter_code
_entity_poly.pdbx_strand_id
1 'polypeptide(L)'
;MRSLRSVLAVTLIGALSSAASAQIGSTYCTANPNSSGSISAISAVGSTDVMLNDVTLQCGSLPTNAFGYFITSQTQAFVANPAGSAGNLCVGGQIGRYAGNILTSGTSGAVSLTINLNSMPAPTSTYSVMPGDTVNFQFWHRDSSPAGPTSNFSQGLEIPFDSVASGPTFENDIYPMLTQPNINASSCVTCHGGICGLDLSTAQIAFSSLVNVQSSCCFPEIYVVPNDPSSSVFYTKLTTPTCGSKMPLGGTFAGDPNVVRDWILAGAPF
;
A
#
# COMPACT_ATOMS: atom_id res chain seq x y z
N MET A 1 4.14 -38.13 -48.66
CA MET A 1 5.05 -37.75 -47.56
C MET A 1 4.43 -36.53 -46.88
N ARG A 2 3.96 -36.70 -45.64
CA ARG A 2 3.25 -35.69 -44.85
C ARG A 2 4.27 -34.70 -44.29
N SER A 3 4.23 -33.44 -44.73
CA SER A 3 5.01 -32.35 -44.12
C SER A 3 4.10 -31.59 -43.15
N LEU A 4 4.44 -31.69 -41.86
CA LEU A 4 3.73 -31.05 -40.76
C LEU A 4 3.85 -29.52 -40.85
N ARG A 5 2.71 -28.82 -40.87
CA ARG A 5 2.66 -27.38 -40.55
C ARG A 5 2.75 -27.24 -39.03
N SER A 6 3.90 -26.77 -38.54
CA SER A 6 4.10 -26.43 -37.14
C SER A 6 3.31 -25.15 -36.83
N VAL A 7 2.21 -25.28 -36.09
CA VAL A 7 1.46 -24.14 -35.54
C VAL A 7 2.21 -23.69 -34.29
N LEU A 8 2.89 -22.55 -34.39
CA LEU A 8 3.55 -21.90 -33.27
C LEU A 8 2.47 -21.34 -32.33
N ALA A 9 2.15 -22.09 -31.27
CA ALA A 9 1.29 -21.61 -30.19
C ALA A 9 2.05 -20.54 -29.40
N VAL A 10 1.76 -19.27 -29.67
CA VAL A 10 2.17 -18.15 -28.83
C VAL A 10 1.32 -18.23 -27.56
N THR A 11 1.83 -18.91 -26.53
CA THR A 11 1.28 -18.82 -25.18
C THR A 11 1.55 -17.42 -24.66
N LEU A 12 0.51 -16.58 -24.73
CA LEU A 12 0.40 -15.31 -24.03
C LEU A 12 0.54 -15.61 -22.53
N ILE A 13 1.70 -15.33 -21.94
CA ILE A 13 1.84 -15.31 -20.48
C ILE A 13 1.03 -14.10 -20.02
N GLY A 14 -0.21 -14.37 -19.62
CA GLY A 14 -1.04 -13.42 -18.92
C GLY A 14 -0.31 -12.99 -17.66
N ALA A 15 0.05 -11.70 -17.61
CA ALA A 15 0.48 -11.07 -16.38
C ALA A 15 -0.67 -11.16 -15.38
N LEU A 16 -0.57 -12.07 -14.42
CA LEU A 16 -1.36 -12.00 -13.20
C LEU A 16 -0.79 -10.81 -12.41
N SER A 17 -1.26 -9.61 -12.72
CA SER A 17 -1.15 -8.48 -11.82
C SER A 17 -2.07 -8.76 -10.62
N SER A 18 -1.54 -9.46 -9.62
CA SER A 18 -2.22 -9.67 -8.35
C SER A 18 -2.09 -8.39 -7.52
N ALA A 19 -3.17 -7.62 -7.42
CA ALA A 19 -3.46 -6.66 -6.35
C ALA A 19 -2.29 -5.78 -5.85
N ALA A 20 -1.65 -5.02 -6.74
CA ALA A 20 -0.78 -3.92 -6.34
C ALA A 20 -1.61 -2.62 -6.27
N SER A 21 -2.39 -2.39 -5.20
CA SER A 21 -3.05 -1.08 -5.02
C SER A 21 -3.49 -0.71 -3.58
N ALA A 22 -3.09 -1.46 -2.55
CA ALA A 22 -3.40 -1.11 -1.16
C ALA A 22 -2.17 -1.18 -0.22
N GLN A 23 -0.99 -1.45 -0.78
CA GLN A 23 0.21 -1.58 0.04
C GLN A 23 0.76 -0.20 0.41
N ILE A 24 1.00 0.03 1.71
CA ILE A 24 1.80 1.15 2.19
C ILE A 24 3.25 0.73 2.35
N GLY A 25 4.18 1.62 2.00
CA GLY A 25 5.61 1.37 2.06
C GLY A 25 6.18 0.49 0.94
N SER A 26 7.50 0.41 0.90
CA SER A 26 8.26 -0.29 -0.15
C SER A 26 9.11 -1.40 0.42
N THR A 27 9.08 -2.57 -0.20
CA THR A 27 9.97 -3.66 0.19
C THR A 27 11.39 -3.36 -0.25
N TYR A 28 12.36 -3.62 0.62
CA TYR A 28 13.77 -3.49 0.35
C TYR A 28 14.50 -4.75 0.85
N CYS A 29 15.81 -4.81 0.57
CA CYS A 29 16.70 -5.91 0.97
C CYS A 29 16.42 -7.26 0.28
N THR A 30 17.48 -8.01 0.01
CA THR A 30 17.38 -9.34 -0.58
C THR A 30 17.07 -10.38 0.48
N ALA A 31 15.92 -11.03 0.38
CA ALA A 31 15.54 -12.17 1.21
C ALA A 31 16.05 -13.49 0.62
N ASN A 32 16.40 -14.44 1.49
CA ASN A 32 16.73 -15.81 1.06
C ASN A 32 15.46 -16.67 1.07
N PRO A 33 15.35 -17.68 0.18
CA PRO A 33 14.25 -18.64 0.24
C PRO A 33 14.18 -19.36 1.58
N ASN A 34 12.96 -19.64 2.04
CA ASN A 34 12.69 -20.48 3.21
C ASN A 34 12.53 -21.96 2.83
N SER A 35 12.24 -22.86 3.78
CA SER A 35 12.13 -24.30 3.51
C SER A 35 11.04 -24.69 2.50
N SER A 36 10.11 -23.79 2.16
CA SER A 36 9.14 -24.01 1.06
C SER A 36 9.75 -23.80 -0.33
N GLY A 37 10.96 -23.25 -0.42
CA GLY A 37 11.61 -22.85 -1.68
C GLY A 37 11.24 -21.44 -2.16
N SER A 38 10.33 -20.74 -1.47
CA SER A 38 9.94 -19.36 -1.78
C SER A 38 10.56 -18.36 -0.80
N ILE A 39 10.69 -17.10 -1.21
CA ILE A 39 11.00 -16.01 -0.27
C ILE A 39 9.76 -15.64 0.54
N SER A 40 9.93 -15.31 1.82
CA SER A 40 8.83 -14.80 2.64
C SER A 40 8.54 -13.34 2.25
N ALA A 41 7.34 -13.07 1.75
CA ALA A 41 6.96 -11.76 1.22
C ALA A 41 6.26 -10.94 2.31
N ILE A 42 6.75 -9.73 2.59
CA ILE A 42 6.14 -8.81 3.56
C ILE A 42 5.41 -7.67 2.83
N SER A 43 4.28 -7.23 3.37
CA SER A 43 3.54 -6.06 2.91
C SER A 43 2.84 -5.40 4.10
N ALA A 44 2.29 -4.20 3.90
CA ALA A 44 1.44 -3.54 4.88
C ALA A 44 0.29 -2.83 4.18
N VAL A 45 -0.84 -2.67 4.85
CA VAL A 45 -2.00 -1.91 4.38
C VAL A 45 -2.46 -0.95 5.48
N GLY A 46 -3.23 0.09 5.11
CA GLY A 46 -3.73 1.10 6.04
C GLY A 46 -3.35 2.52 5.62
N SER A 47 -2.89 3.33 6.55
CA SER A 47 -2.50 4.74 6.36
C SER A 47 -1.09 5.03 6.90
N THR A 48 -0.39 5.97 6.26
CA THR A 48 0.87 6.55 6.75
C THR A 48 0.64 7.73 7.71
N ASP A 49 -0.61 8.19 7.85
CA ASP A 49 -0.98 9.20 8.85
C ASP A 49 -0.95 8.57 10.25
N VAL A 50 0.00 9.03 11.06
CA VAL A 50 0.18 8.57 12.44
C VAL A 50 -1.06 8.79 13.31
N MET A 51 -1.91 9.78 13.00
CA MET A 51 -3.11 10.11 13.76
C MET A 51 -4.23 9.10 13.52
N LEU A 52 -4.29 8.49 12.34
CA LEU A 52 -5.26 7.44 12.03
C LEU A 52 -4.93 6.14 12.75
N ASN A 53 -3.65 5.92 13.06
CA ASN A 53 -3.18 4.72 13.78
C ASN A 53 -3.69 3.41 13.15
N ASP A 54 -3.74 3.38 11.82
CA ASP A 54 -4.30 2.29 11.04
C ASP A 54 -3.21 1.68 10.17
N VAL A 55 -2.47 0.72 10.73
CA VAL A 55 -1.48 -0.05 9.98
C VAL A 55 -1.62 -1.52 10.29
N THR A 56 -1.75 -2.33 9.24
CA THR A 56 -1.75 -3.79 9.34
C THR A 56 -0.61 -4.38 8.51
N LEU A 57 0.35 -4.99 9.19
CA LEU A 57 1.47 -5.72 8.60
C LEU A 57 1.03 -7.13 8.20
N GLN A 58 1.51 -7.62 7.06
CA GLN A 58 1.22 -8.95 6.55
C GLN A 58 2.50 -9.62 6.08
N CYS A 59 2.56 -10.95 6.22
CA CYS A 59 3.63 -11.74 5.62
C CYS A 59 3.09 -13.05 5.07
N GLY A 60 3.45 -13.39 3.84
CA GLY A 60 3.03 -14.59 3.13
C GLY A 60 4.20 -15.41 2.60
N SER A 61 3.88 -16.52 1.93
CA SER A 61 4.85 -17.48 1.40
C SER A 61 5.73 -18.11 2.51
N LEU A 62 5.19 -18.22 3.71
CA LEU A 62 5.85 -18.84 4.86
C LEU A 62 5.70 -20.37 4.80
N PRO A 63 6.62 -21.14 5.43
CA PRO A 63 6.35 -22.55 5.71
C PRO A 63 5.04 -22.67 6.51
N THR A 64 4.20 -23.63 6.18
CA THR A 64 2.93 -23.85 6.90
C THR A 64 3.17 -24.26 8.34
N ASN A 65 2.32 -23.80 9.26
CA ASN A 65 2.37 -24.07 10.70
C ASN A 65 3.67 -23.61 11.37
N ALA A 66 4.32 -22.59 10.82
CA ALA A 66 5.51 -21.97 11.39
C ALA A 66 5.11 -20.82 12.33
N PHE A 67 5.83 -20.70 13.44
CA PHE A 67 5.70 -19.58 14.36
C PHE A 67 6.68 -18.45 14.00
N GLY A 68 6.24 -17.21 14.17
CA GLY A 68 7.07 -16.03 13.93
C GLY A 68 6.52 -14.77 14.57
N TYR A 69 7.25 -13.67 14.42
CA TYR A 69 6.84 -12.35 14.88
C TYR A 69 7.48 -11.25 14.03
N PHE A 70 6.84 -10.09 13.99
CA PHE A 70 7.41 -8.90 13.35
C PHE A 70 8.50 -8.27 14.23
N ILE A 71 9.52 -7.74 13.57
CA ILE A 71 10.53 -6.86 14.16
C ILE A 71 10.49 -5.51 13.47
N THR A 72 10.92 -4.46 14.18
CA THR A 72 10.81 -3.08 13.74
C THR A 72 12.04 -2.27 14.12
N SER A 73 12.40 -1.27 13.31
CA SER A 73 13.46 -0.31 13.63
C SER A 73 13.38 0.95 12.75
N GLN A 74 13.86 2.08 13.25
CA GLN A 74 14.08 3.29 12.43
C GLN A 74 15.39 3.22 11.60
N THR A 75 16.16 2.14 11.72
CA THR A 75 17.45 1.99 11.03
C THR A 75 17.44 0.74 10.15
N GLN A 76 17.78 0.91 8.87
CA GLN A 76 18.06 -0.21 7.97
C GLN A 76 19.46 -0.77 8.24
N ALA A 77 19.64 -2.06 8.00
CA ALA A 77 20.93 -2.71 8.00
C ALA A 77 20.94 -3.87 7.02
N PHE A 78 22.08 -4.54 6.87
CA PHE A 78 22.15 -5.83 6.21
C PHE A 78 23.13 -6.72 6.96
N VAL A 79 22.62 -7.78 7.57
CA VAL A 79 23.43 -8.83 8.20
C VAL A 79 23.01 -10.16 7.59
N ALA A 80 23.92 -10.76 6.83
CA ALA A 80 23.70 -12.08 6.27
C ALA A 80 23.73 -13.16 7.36
N ASN A 81 22.74 -14.05 7.34
CA ASN A 81 22.67 -15.26 8.17
C ASN A 81 22.97 -15.06 9.68
N PRO A 82 22.36 -14.07 10.36
CA PRO A 82 22.71 -13.75 11.74
C PRO A 82 22.31 -14.89 12.68
N ALA A 83 23.18 -15.18 13.65
CA ALA A 83 22.92 -16.15 14.72
C ALA A 83 22.43 -17.53 14.23
N GLY A 84 22.89 -17.98 13.06
CA GLY A 84 22.52 -19.28 12.48
C GLY A 84 21.19 -19.29 11.69
N SER A 85 20.63 -18.11 11.41
CA SER A 85 19.47 -17.96 10.52
C SER A 85 19.83 -18.30 9.06
N ALA A 86 18.92 -18.94 8.34
CA ALA A 86 19.01 -19.11 6.89
C ALA A 86 18.73 -17.80 6.11
N GLY A 87 18.08 -16.83 6.76
CA GLY A 87 17.72 -15.53 6.17
C GLY A 87 18.68 -14.39 6.49
N ASN A 88 18.44 -13.23 5.88
CA ASN A 88 19.20 -11.99 6.10
C ASN A 88 18.39 -11.02 6.97
N LEU A 89 19.03 -10.41 7.98
CA LEU A 89 18.44 -9.37 8.80
C LEU A 89 18.63 -8.01 8.14
N CYS A 90 17.52 -7.33 7.85
CA CYS A 90 17.52 -6.08 7.08
C CYS A 90 17.24 -4.82 7.92
N VAL A 91 17.02 -5.01 9.23
CA VAL A 91 16.82 -3.92 10.21
C VAL A 91 17.98 -3.90 11.20
N GLY A 92 18.38 -2.71 11.64
CA GLY A 92 19.53 -2.48 12.52
C GLY A 92 19.22 -1.57 13.69
N GLY A 93 20.25 -1.09 14.39
CA GLY A 93 20.09 -0.14 15.49
C GLY A 93 19.24 -0.68 16.65
N GLN A 94 18.28 0.13 17.11
CA GLN A 94 17.38 -0.23 18.21
C GLN A 94 16.22 -1.11 17.70
N ILE A 95 16.49 -2.40 17.52
CA ILE A 95 15.50 -3.35 16.98
C ILE A 95 14.45 -3.70 18.05
N GLY A 96 13.23 -3.22 17.84
CA GLY A 96 12.03 -3.64 18.55
C GLY A 96 11.52 -4.99 18.08
N ARG A 97 10.84 -5.71 18.96
CA ARG A 97 10.25 -7.03 18.66
C ARG A 97 8.83 -7.09 19.13
N TYR A 98 7.92 -7.51 18.26
CA TYR A 98 6.57 -7.90 18.64
C TYR A 98 6.56 -9.31 19.26
N ALA A 99 7.50 -9.60 20.17
CA ALA A 99 7.68 -10.93 20.76
C ALA A 99 6.53 -11.36 21.70
N GLY A 100 5.72 -10.40 22.17
CA GLY A 100 4.45 -10.68 22.85
C GLY A 100 3.30 -11.06 21.91
N ASN A 101 3.47 -10.88 20.59
CA ASN A 101 2.49 -11.17 19.55
C ASN A 101 3.06 -12.24 18.60
N ILE A 102 3.29 -13.44 19.12
CA ILE A 102 3.73 -14.58 18.31
C ILE A 102 2.56 -15.04 17.44
N LEU A 103 2.79 -15.12 16.13
CA LEU A 103 1.80 -15.53 15.14
C LEU A 103 2.15 -16.92 14.60
N THR A 104 1.12 -17.64 14.13
CA THR A 104 1.28 -18.89 13.38
C THR A 104 0.85 -18.67 11.94
N SER A 105 1.64 -19.15 10.99
CA SER A 105 1.33 -19.09 9.56
C SER A 105 0.19 -20.04 9.15
N GLY A 106 -0.21 -20.95 10.05
CA GLY A 106 -1.27 -21.93 9.82
C GLY A 106 -1.07 -22.72 8.52
N THR A 107 -2.16 -23.26 7.99
CA THR A 107 -2.13 -23.99 6.71
C THR A 107 -2.05 -23.07 5.49
N SER A 108 -2.31 -21.77 5.64
CA SER A 108 -2.24 -20.79 4.56
C SER A 108 -0.83 -20.29 4.25
N GLY A 109 0.13 -20.48 5.18
CA GLY A 109 1.48 -19.94 5.01
C GLY A 109 1.52 -18.42 5.10
N ALA A 110 0.60 -17.80 5.85
CA ALA A 110 0.47 -16.35 5.95
C ALA A 110 0.07 -15.88 7.35
N VAL A 111 0.47 -14.65 7.68
CA VAL A 111 0.19 -13.98 8.97
C VAL A 111 -0.24 -12.53 8.74
N SER A 112 -0.95 -11.97 9.72
CA SER A 112 -1.34 -10.56 9.75
C SER A 112 -1.25 -10.02 11.19
N LEU A 113 -0.84 -8.76 11.34
CA LEU A 113 -0.76 -8.04 12.61
C LEU A 113 -1.12 -6.56 12.42
N THR A 114 -2.20 -6.12 13.05
CA THR A 114 -2.46 -4.69 13.24
C THR A 114 -1.55 -4.14 14.33
N ILE A 115 -0.83 -3.06 14.03
CA ILE A 115 0.11 -2.42 14.96
C ILE A 115 -0.49 -1.13 15.52
N ASN A 116 0.01 -0.72 16.68
CA ASN A 116 -0.32 0.56 17.28
C ASN A 116 0.90 1.48 17.21
N LEU A 117 0.81 2.52 16.37
CA LEU A 117 1.85 3.51 16.16
C LEU A 117 2.17 4.30 17.43
N ASN A 118 1.27 4.33 18.42
CA ASN A 118 1.51 4.97 19.72
C ASN A 118 2.26 4.08 20.73
N SER A 119 2.56 2.83 20.37
CA SER A 119 3.21 1.87 21.27
C SER A 119 4.13 0.90 20.51
N MET A 120 4.95 1.43 19.61
CA MET A 120 5.92 0.65 18.85
C MET A 120 6.98 0.08 19.79
N PRO A 121 7.31 -1.23 19.69
CA PRO A 121 8.34 -1.81 20.53
C PRO A 121 9.73 -1.28 20.15
N ALA A 122 10.58 -1.12 21.16
CA ALA A 122 12.02 -0.91 21.08
C ALA A 122 12.71 -1.94 22.01
N PRO A 123 14.05 -2.08 22.01
CA PRO A 123 14.73 -3.13 22.78
C PRO A 123 14.39 -3.18 24.28
N THR A 124 14.15 -2.02 24.89
CA THR A 124 13.91 -1.89 26.34
C THR A 124 12.69 -1.03 26.70
N SER A 125 11.94 -0.56 25.71
CA SER A 125 10.82 0.36 25.89
C SER A 125 9.83 0.29 24.72
N THR A 126 8.82 1.16 24.74
CA THR A 126 8.01 1.48 23.57
C THR A 126 8.16 2.96 23.23
N TYR A 127 7.88 3.33 21.98
CA TYR A 127 7.83 4.71 21.52
C TYR A 127 6.59 4.94 20.64
N SER A 128 6.22 6.20 20.46
CA SER A 128 5.23 6.60 19.47
C SER A 128 5.93 7.00 18.18
N VAL A 129 5.47 6.47 17.04
CA VAL A 129 5.87 6.96 15.71
C VAL A 129 5.43 8.40 15.60
N MET A 130 6.38 9.26 15.25
CA MET A 130 6.10 10.65 14.99
C MET A 130 5.96 10.89 13.50
N PRO A 131 5.23 11.93 13.13
CA PRO A 131 5.26 12.37 11.75
C PRO A 131 6.65 12.71 11.24
N GLY A 132 6.96 12.28 10.02
CA GLY A 132 8.30 12.37 9.41
C GLY A 132 9.21 11.20 9.74
N ASP A 133 8.82 10.31 10.67
CA ASP A 133 9.59 9.10 10.95
C ASP A 133 9.50 8.12 9.79
N THR A 134 10.62 7.48 9.46
CA THR A 134 10.63 6.29 8.61
C THR A 134 10.87 5.06 9.48
N VAL A 135 9.94 4.10 9.43
CA VAL A 135 10.02 2.86 10.21
C VAL A 135 10.13 1.66 9.29
N ASN A 136 11.05 0.77 9.62
CA ASN A 136 11.35 -0.44 8.88
C ASN A 136 10.85 -1.67 9.63
N PHE A 137 10.30 -2.62 8.90
CA PHE A 137 9.75 -3.86 9.41
C PHE A 137 10.35 -5.07 8.72
N GLN A 138 10.42 -6.18 9.44
CA GLN A 138 10.74 -7.49 8.87
C GLN A 138 10.01 -8.56 9.67
N PHE A 139 9.65 -9.68 9.04
CA PHE A 139 9.08 -10.82 9.74
C PHE A 139 10.15 -11.88 9.99
N TRP A 140 10.38 -12.22 11.25
CA TRP A 140 11.19 -13.37 11.64
C TRP A 140 10.29 -14.57 11.84
N HIS A 141 10.69 -15.74 11.34
CA HIS A 141 9.96 -16.98 11.57
C HIS A 141 10.86 -18.18 11.77
N ARG A 142 10.33 -19.22 12.42
CA ARG A 142 10.95 -20.53 12.46
C ARG A 142 10.99 -21.14 11.07
N ASP A 143 12.08 -21.83 10.78
CA ASP A 143 12.31 -22.47 9.49
C ASP A 143 13.12 -23.75 9.69
N SER A 144 13.33 -24.51 8.63
CA SER A 144 14.16 -25.72 8.67
C SER A 144 15.08 -25.82 7.46
N SER A 145 16.22 -26.46 7.66
CA SER A 145 17.19 -26.75 6.60
C SER A 145 17.61 -28.22 6.69
N PRO A 146 18.32 -28.75 5.67
CA PRO A 146 18.90 -30.08 5.76
C PRO A 146 19.84 -30.29 6.96
N ALA A 147 20.41 -29.21 7.51
CA ALA A 147 21.26 -29.26 8.70
C ALA A 147 20.48 -29.25 10.03
N GLY A 148 19.16 -29.09 9.99
CA GLY A 148 18.30 -29.07 11.17
C GLY A 148 17.44 -27.81 11.29
N PRO A 149 16.81 -27.58 12.46
CA PRO A 149 15.99 -26.41 12.73
C PRO A 149 16.78 -25.11 12.60
N THR A 150 16.17 -24.08 12.02
CA THR A 150 16.76 -22.74 11.85
C THR A 150 15.66 -21.68 11.97
N SER A 151 15.96 -20.46 11.53
CA SER A 151 15.01 -19.40 11.31
C SER A 151 15.25 -18.75 9.96
N ASN A 152 14.30 -17.94 9.52
CA ASN A 152 14.45 -17.13 8.32
C ASN A 152 13.73 -15.79 8.49
N PHE A 153 13.94 -14.91 7.51
CA PHE A 153 13.41 -13.56 7.50
C PHE A 153 12.72 -13.27 6.18
N SER A 154 11.67 -12.44 6.22
CA SER A 154 11.14 -11.80 5.02
C SER A 154 12.10 -10.77 4.45
N GLN A 155 11.72 -10.16 3.32
CA GLN A 155 12.29 -8.88 2.90
C GLN A 155 12.12 -7.82 4.01
N GLY A 156 12.87 -6.73 3.92
CA GLY A 156 12.58 -5.53 4.69
C GLY A 156 11.39 -4.78 4.08
N LEU A 157 10.61 -4.08 4.89
CA LEU A 157 9.56 -3.16 4.47
C LEU A 157 9.82 -1.81 5.09
N GLU A 158 10.00 -0.77 4.28
CA GLU A 158 10.16 0.61 4.73
C GLU A 158 8.83 1.35 4.59
N ILE A 159 8.35 1.96 5.67
CA ILE A 159 7.16 2.81 5.67
C ILE A 159 7.57 4.21 6.15
N PRO A 160 7.55 5.22 5.27
CA PRO A 160 7.61 6.61 5.71
C PRO A 160 6.24 7.01 6.30
N PHE A 161 6.25 7.53 7.52
CA PHE A 161 5.09 8.12 8.18
C PHE A 161 5.19 9.62 8.07
N ASP A 162 4.14 10.27 7.57
CA ASP A 162 4.12 11.70 7.30
C ASP A 162 3.34 12.49 8.35
N SER A 163 3.61 13.81 8.41
CA SER A 163 2.79 14.74 9.19
C SER A 163 1.71 15.33 8.33
N VAL A 164 0.50 15.27 8.86
CA VAL A 164 -0.57 16.23 8.62
C VAL A 164 -0.19 17.70 8.99
N ALA A 165 1.08 18.11 8.83
CA ALA A 165 1.45 19.51 8.59
C ALA A 165 1.40 19.85 7.09
N SER A 166 1.39 18.85 6.21
CA SER A 166 0.94 18.97 4.83
C SER A 166 0.61 17.58 4.32
N GLY A 167 -0.54 17.02 4.75
CA GLY A 167 -1.16 15.94 3.97
C GLY A 167 -1.31 16.39 2.50
N PRO A 168 -1.67 15.48 1.58
CA PRO A 168 -1.75 15.85 0.17
C PRO A 168 -2.59 17.11 0.02
N THR A 169 -2.10 18.11 -0.72
CA THR A 169 -2.86 19.33 -0.98
C THR A 169 -3.53 19.23 -2.34
N PHE A 170 -4.61 19.96 -2.53
CA PHE A 170 -5.27 19.96 -3.82
C PHE A 170 -4.33 20.45 -4.93
N GLU A 171 -3.61 21.55 -4.70
CA GLU A 171 -2.75 22.18 -5.70
C GLU A 171 -1.56 21.30 -6.10
N ASN A 172 -0.90 20.67 -5.12
CA ASN A 172 0.36 19.98 -5.36
C ASN A 172 0.20 18.49 -5.68
N ASP A 173 -0.87 17.85 -5.18
CA ASP A 173 -0.99 16.39 -5.25
C ASP A 173 -2.22 15.95 -6.05
N ILE A 174 -3.36 16.62 -5.88
CA ILE A 174 -4.61 16.20 -6.53
C ILE A 174 -4.73 16.78 -7.94
N TYR A 175 -4.45 18.06 -8.12
CA TYR A 175 -4.62 18.74 -9.40
C TYR A 175 -3.70 18.18 -10.51
N PRO A 176 -2.43 17.80 -10.23
CA PRO A 176 -1.62 17.06 -11.19
C PRO A 176 -2.26 15.73 -11.62
N MET A 177 -2.94 15.03 -10.70
CA MET A 177 -3.64 13.78 -11.04
C MET A 177 -4.88 14.00 -11.92
N LEU A 178 -5.51 15.18 -11.86
CA LEU A 178 -6.63 15.54 -12.74
C LEU A 178 -6.17 15.91 -14.15
N THR A 179 -4.97 16.47 -14.27
CA THR A 179 -4.42 17.00 -15.53
C THR A 179 -3.55 15.98 -16.28
N GLN A 180 -3.00 14.99 -15.60
CA GLN A 180 -2.21 13.92 -16.23
C GLN A 180 -3.06 13.00 -17.12
N PRO A 181 -2.46 12.38 -18.17
CA PRO A 181 -3.14 11.35 -18.95
C PRO A 181 -3.42 10.10 -18.11
N ASN A 182 -4.49 9.40 -18.44
CA ASN A 182 -4.84 8.13 -17.83
C ASN A 182 -4.37 6.95 -18.68
N ILE A 183 -4.37 5.74 -18.13
CA ILE A 183 -3.99 4.55 -18.87
C ILE A 183 -5.16 4.17 -19.79
N ASN A 184 -4.93 4.24 -21.11
CA ASN A 184 -5.95 4.02 -22.15
C ASN A 184 -7.16 4.96 -22.05
N ALA A 185 -7.00 6.13 -21.43
CA ALA A 185 -8.02 7.18 -21.37
C ALA A 185 -7.38 8.57 -21.33
N SER A 186 -8.14 9.61 -21.69
CA SER A 186 -7.66 11.00 -21.61
C SER A 186 -7.54 11.47 -20.16
N SER A 187 -6.86 12.60 -19.96
CA SER A 187 -6.89 13.33 -18.68
C SER A 187 -8.32 13.76 -18.33
N CYS A 188 -8.58 13.94 -17.04
CA CYS A 188 -9.92 14.32 -16.55
C CYS A 188 -10.35 15.67 -17.14
N VAL A 189 -9.43 16.63 -17.20
CA VAL A 189 -9.66 17.98 -17.74
C VAL A 189 -10.11 18.00 -19.21
N THR A 190 -9.81 16.96 -19.99
CA THR A 190 -10.22 16.88 -21.41
C THR A 190 -11.74 16.76 -21.55
N CYS A 191 -12.39 16.08 -20.60
CA CYS A 191 -13.84 15.89 -20.61
C CYS A 191 -14.55 16.78 -19.58
N HIS A 192 -13.93 17.04 -18.43
CA HIS A 192 -14.53 17.79 -17.32
C HIS A 192 -14.14 19.28 -17.35
N GLY A 193 -14.55 19.98 -18.42
CA GLY A 193 -14.49 21.44 -18.58
C GLY A 193 -15.88 22.07 -18.70
N GLY A 194 -16.85 21.55 -17.95
CA GLY A 194 -18.27 21.92 -17.95
C GLY A 194 -19.20 20.71 -17.84
N ILE A 195 -18.71 19.50 -18.15
CA ILE A 195 -19.48 18.26 -17.99
C ILE A 195 -19.74 18.01 -16.50
N CYS A 196 -21.00 17.72 -16.18
CA CYS A 196 -21.48 17.57 -14.81
C CYS A 196 -21.32 18.86 -13.96
N GLY A 197 -21.14 20.03 -14.58
CA GLY A 197 -20.88 21.26 -13.84
C GLY A 197 -19.50 21.30 -13.16
N LEU A 198 -18.58 20.42 -13.57
CA LEU A 198 -17.18 20.47 -13.15
C LEU A 198 -16.38 21.31 -14.13
N ASP A 199 -15.65 22.29 -13.61
CA ASP A 199 -14.65 23.05 -14.37
C ASP A 199 -13.28 22.78 -13.74
N LEU A 200 -12.46 22.00 -14.45
CA LEU A 200 -11.15 21.60 -13.99
C LEU A 200 -10.01 22.37 -14.70
N SER A 201 -10.28 23.57 -15.21
CA SER A 201 -9.33 24.33 -16.04
C SER A 201 -8.11 24.88 -15.29
N THR A 202 -8.25 25.18 -13.99
CA THR A 202 -7.16 25.59 -13.09
C THR A 202 -7.32 24.93 -11.73
N ALA A 203 -6.26 24.90 -10.91
CA ALA A 203 -6.35 24.31 -9.57
C ALA A 203 -7.43 24.99 -8.72
N GLN A 204 -7.48 26.33 -8.72
CA GLN A 204 -8.43 27.11 -7.93
C GLN A 204 -9.89 26.88 -8.38
N ILE A 205 -10.14 26.80 -9.70
CA ILE A 205 -11.49 26.57 -10.23
C ILE A 205 -11.91 25.11 -10.02
N ALA A 206 -10.99 24.17 -10.22
CA ALA A 206 -11.21 22.76 -9.96
C ALA A 206 -11.59 22.51 -8.49
N PHE A 207 -10.84 23.09 -7.54
CA PHE A 207 -11.14 22.96 -6.12
C PHE A 207 -12.53 23.49 -5.78
N SER A 208 -12.86 24.70 -6.27
CA SER A 208 -14.15 25.34 -5.99
C SER A 208 -15.34 24.66 -6.68
N SER A 209 -15.12 23.87 -7.74
CA SER A 209 -16.17 23.05 -8.37
C SER A 209 -16.32 21.65 -7.76
N LEU A 210 -15.37 21.21 -6.91
CA LEU A 210 -15.36 19.89 -6.29
C LEU A 210 -15.76 19.90 -4.81
N VAL A 211 -15.16 20.78 -4.00
CA VAL A 211 -15.26 20.67 -2.54
C VAL A 211 -16.56 21.28 -2.02
N ASN A 212 -17.37 20.47 -1.32
CA ASN A 212 -18.71 20.83 -0.85
C ASN A 212 -19.69 21.24 -1.96
N VAL A 213 -19.49 20.76 -3.19
CA VAL A 213 -20.36 21.05 -4.34
C VAL A 213 -21.23 19.85 -4.69
N GLN A 214 -22.53 20.11 -4.86
CA GLN A 214 -23.50 19.10 -5.27
C GLN A 214 -23.16 18.53 -6.65
N SER A 215 -23.17 17.20 -6.78
CA SER A 215 -22.93 16.55 -8.06
C SER A 215 -24.12 16.70 -9.00
N SER A 216 -23.89 17.27 -10.19
CA SER A 216 -24.92 17.34 -11.22
C SER A 216 -25.15 16.00 -11.95
N CYS A 217 -24.18 15.08 -11.87
CA CYS A 217 -24.25 13.77 -12.52
C CYS A 217 -24.55 12.62 -11.55
N CYS A 218 -24.48 12.88 -10.26
CA CYS A 218 -24.72 11.91 -9.20
C CYS A 218 -25.56 12.53 -8.09
N PHE A 219 -26.78 12.97 -8.42
CA PHE A 219 -27.68 13.54 -7.43
C PHE A 219 -28.28 12.43 -6.53
N PRO A 220 -28.36 12.60 -5.19
CA PRO A 220 -28.13 13.83 -4.42
C PRO A 220 -26.73 13.94 -3.76
N GLU A 221 -25.72 13.28 -4.29
CA GLU A 221 -24.38 13.20 -3.69
C GLU A 221 -23.54 14.47 -3.94
N ILE A 222 -22.49 14.66 -3.13
CA ILE A 222 -21.54 15.77 -3.21
C ILE A 222 -20.23 15.27 -3.85
N TYR A 223 -19.58 16.09 -4.68
CA TYR A 223 -18.33 15.73 -5.34
C TYR A 223 -17.23 15.35 -4.36
N VAL A 224 -16.97 16.21 -3.38
CA VAL A 224 -16.04 15.96 -2.27
C VAL A 224 -16.69 16.44 -0.97
N VAL A 225 -16.89 15.52 -0.03
CA VAL A 225 -17.28 15.76 1.35
C VAL A 225 -16.02 15.67 2.21
N PRO A 226 -15.48 16.80 2.71
CA PRO A 226 -14.32 16.78 3.59
C PRO A 226 -14.50 15.81 4.76
N ASN A 227 -13.45 15.05 5.06
CA ASN A 227 -13.38 14.00 6.08
C ASN A 227 -14.22 12.74 5.81
N ASP A 228 -14.92 12.64 4.68
CA ASP A 228 -15.74 11.47 4.34
C ASP A 228 -15.56 11.04 2.87
N PRO A 229 -14.56 10.17 2.59
CA PRO A 229 -14.35 9.62 1.26
C PRO A 229 -15.50 8.74 0.78
N SER A 230 -16.22 8.09 1.70
CA SER A 230 -17.31 7.17 1.35
C SER A 230 -18.54 7.91 0.80
N SER A 231 -18.75 9.14 1.24
CA SER A 231 -19.78 10.06 0.73
C SER A 231 -19.27 10.99 -0.38
N SER A 232 -18.01 10.84 -0.82
CA SER A 232 -17.39 11.71 -1.83
C SER A 232 -17.39 11.05 -3.21
N VAL A 233 -18.20 11.57 -4.15
CA VAL A 233 -18.31 11.03 -5.52
C VAL A 233 -16.95 10.94 -6.21
N PHE A 234 -16.04 11.88 -5.98
CA PHE A 234 -14.72 11.84 -6.58
C PHE A 234 -13.97 10.54 -6.23
N TYR A 235 -13.97 10.14 -4.95
CA TYR A 235 -13.31 8.91 -4.52
C TYR A 235 -14.07 7.66 -4.94
N THR A 236 -15.40 7.65 -4.80
CA THR A 236 -16.22 6.47 -5.17
C THR A 236 -16.14 6.19 -6.67
N LYS A 237 -16.10 7.22 -7.52
CA LYS A 237 -15.91 7.08 -8.97
C LYS A 237 -14.58 6.46 -9.36
N LEU A 238 -13.51 6.67 -8.59
CA LEU A 238 -12.19 6.08 -8.84
C LEU A 238 -12.07 4.64 -8.30
N THR A 239 -12.93 4.25 -7.35
CA THR A 239 -12.85 2.97 -6.65
C THR A 239 -14.06 2.09 -6.95
N THR A 240 -15.16 2.32 -6.23
CA THR A 240 -16.44 1.61 -6.31
C THR A 240 -17.58 2.62 -6.49
N PRO A 241 -18.02 2.89 -7.73
CA PRO A 241 -19.01 3.93 -7.99
C PRO A 241 -20.36 3.65 -7.32
N THR A 242 -20.90 4.66 -6.64
CA THR A 242 -22.28 4.66 -6.10
C THR A 242 -23.31 5.07 -7.15
N CYS A 243 -22.85 5.76 -8.20
CA CYS A 243 -23.63 6.24 -9.33
C CYS A 243 -22.82 6.03 -10.63
N GLY A 244 -23.50 5.80 -11.76
CA GLY A 244 -22.89 5.70 -13.09
C GLY A 244 -21.69 4.74 -13.19
N SER A 245 -20.84 4.93 -14.21
CA SER A 245 -19.65 4.10 -14.43
C SER A 245 -18.42 4.59 -13.66
N LYS A 246 -17.46 3.68 -13.48
CA LYS A 246 -16.13 3.95 -12.91
C LYS A 246 -15.34 4.88 -13.82
N MET A 247 -14.60 5.80 -13.22
CA MET A 247 -13.73 6.76 -13.91
C MET A 247 -12.26 6.33 -13.85
N PRO A 248 -11.48 6.64 -14.89
CA PRO A 248 -11.88 7.26 -16.16
C PRO A 248 -12.65 6.29 -17.07
N LEU A 249 -13.57 6.81 -17.89
CA LEU A 249 -14.36 5.96 -18.81
C LEU A 249 -13.45 5.24 -19.82
N GLY A 250 -13.58 3.92 -19.90
CA GLY A 250 -12.87 3.10 -20.89
C GLY A 250 -11.37 2.89 -20.60
N GLY A 251 -10.86 3.33 -19.45
CA GLY A 251 -9.46 3.17 -19.07
C GLY A 251 -9.26 3.00 -17.56
N THR A 252 -8.03 3.23 -17.11
CA THR A 252 -7.63 3.11 -15.70
C THR A 252 -7.02 4.43 -15.23
N PHE A 253 -7.38 4.85 -14.02
CA PHE A 253 -6.80 6.03 -13.39
C PHE A 253 -5.30 5.81 -13.20
N ALA A 254 -4.49 6.75 -13.70
CA ALA A 254 -3.02 6.64 -13.61
C ALA A 254 -2.47 7.13 -12.26
N GLY A 255 -3.23 7.91 -11.50
CA GLY A 255 -2.87 8.33 -10.15
C GLY A 255 -3.19 7.27 -9.10
N ASP A 256 -2.86 7.57 -7.85
CA ASP A 256 -3.16 6.70 -6.71
C ASP A 256 -4.46 7.15 -6.03
N PRO A 257 -5.55 6.36 -6.07
CA PRO A 257 -6.78 6.67 -5.35
C PRO A 257 -6.59 6.84 -3.84
N ASN A 258 -5.55 6.26 -3.24
CA ASN A 258 -5.25 6.43 -1.82
C ASN A 258 -4.85 7.88 -1.52
N VAL A 259 -4.10 8.55 -2.39
CA VAL A 259 -3.77 9.98 -2.23
C VAL A 259 -5.04 10.84 -2.25
N VAL A 260 -6.02 10.50 -3.11
CA VAL A 260 -7.33 11.17 -3.13
C VAL A 260 -8.10 10.91 -1.84
N ARG A 261 -8.12 9.67 -1.35
CA ARG A 261 -8.75 9.32 -0.07
C ARG A 261 -8.15 10.13 1.08
N ASP A 262 -6.83 10.18 1.14
CA ASP A 262 -6.09 10.76 2.25
C ASP A 262 -6.21 12.30 2.24
N TRP A 263 -6.22 12.94 1.06
CA TRP A 263 -6.60 14.35 0.91
C TRP A 263 -8.00 14.65 1.45
N ILE A 264 -9.00 13.82 1.12
CA ILE A 264 -10.37 14.00 1.62
C ILE A 264 -10.41 13.83 3.14
N LEU A 265 -9.76 12.80 3.68
CA LEU A 265 -9.68 12.55 5.12
C LEU A 265 -8.99 13.68 5.87
N ALA A 266 -8.04 14.37 5.23
CA ALA A 266 -7.37 15.56 5.78
C ALA A 266 -8.24 16.84 5.74
N GLY A 267 -9.53 16.73 5.40
CA GLY A 267 -10.43 17.87 5.31
C GLY A 267 -10.38 18.60 3.96
N ALA A 268 -9.82 17.96 2.92
CA ALA A 268 -9.68 18.51 1.58
C ALA A 268 -8.98 19.89 1.54
N PRO A 269 -7.76 20.04 2.08
CA PRO A 269 -7.02 21.31 2.01
C PRO A 269 -6.65 21.68 0.57
N PHE A 270 -6.60 22.97 0.26
CA PHE A 270 -6.12 23.46 -1.03
C PHE A 270 -4.60 23.26 -1.17
#